data_AF-A0A4Q7L2N4-F1
#
_entry.id   AF-A0A4Q7L2N4-F1
#
_cell.length_a   1.000
_cell.length_b   1.000
_cell.length_c   1.000
_cell.angle_alpha   90.00
_cell.angle_beta   90.00
_cell.angle_gamma   90.00
#
_symmetry.space_group_name_H-M   'P 1'
#
loop_
_entity.id
_entity.type
_entity.pdbx_description
1 polymer ?
#
loop_
_entity_poly.entity_id
_entity_poly.type
_entity_poly.pdbx_seq_one_letter_code
_entity_poly.pdbx_strand_id
1 'polypeptide(L)' 'MTEESKGDLSPARRGVAVVCAIIAGICSIAAAVIETDVEPSSGDAYEQCLDEQRSRIAREGSLLRPEDFCDIYPGR' A
#
# COMPACT_ATOMS: atom_id res chain seq x y z
N MET A 1 -10.33 32.85 37.28
CA MET A 1 -9.80 31.67 37.98
C MET A 1 -10.20 30.47 37.14
N THR A 2 -9.29 29.95 36.32
CA THR A 2 -9.49 28.75 35.51
C THR A 2 -9.27 27.55 36.40
N GLU A 3 -10.35 26.91 36.84
CA GLU A 3 -10.29 25.63 37.53
C GLU A 3 -9.74 24.58 36.56
N GLU A 4 -8.47 24.20 36.76
CA GLU A 4 -7.94 22.94 36.28
C GLU A 4 -8.73 21.82 36.94
N SER A 5 -9.78 21.36 36.26
CA SER A 5 -10.44 20.10 36.58
C SER A 5 -9.47 18.97 36.21
N LYS A 6 -8.55 18.70 37.14
CA LYS A 6 -7.58 17.61 37.08
C LYS A 6 -8.38 16.32 37.21
N GLY A 7 -8.91 15.86 36.09
CA GLY A 7 -9.64 14.62 36.02
C GLY A 7 -8.75 13.50 36.54
N ASP A 8 -9.05 13.01 37.75
CA ASP A 8 -8.54 11.75 38.26
C ASP A 8 -9.09 10.64 37.37
N LEU A 9 -8.41 10.45 36.23
CA LEU A 9 -8.66 9.37 35.32
C LEU A 9 -8.36 8.09 36.10
N SER A 10 -9.43 7.41 36.52
CA SER A 10 -9.38 6.07 37.11
C SER A 10 -8.35 5.22 36.34
N PRO A 11 -7.50 4.42 37.01
CA PRO A 11 -6.40 3.68 36.38
C PRO A 11 -6.87 2.81 35.19
N ALA A 12 -8.11 2.33 35.23
CA ALA A 12 -8.74 1.64 34.10
C ALA A 12 -8.93 2.54 32.87
N ARG A 13 -9.36 3.80 33.05
CA ARG A 13 -9.54 4.78 31.96
C ARG A 13 -8.21 5.23 31.37
N ARG A 14 -7.16 5.33 32.18
CA ARG A 14 -5.79 5.58 31.68
C ARG A 14 -5.30 4.43 30.81
N GLY A 15 -5.53 3.18 31.24
CA GLY A 15 -5.21 1.99 30.45
C GLY A 15 -5.90 1.98 29.08
N VAL A 16 -7.20 2.26 29.06
CA VAL A 16 -7.98 2.32 27.80
C VAL A 16 -7.45 3.42 26.87
N ALA A 17 -7.16 4.61 27.39
CA ALA A 17 -6.63 5.71 26.58
C ALA A 17 -5.28 5.36 25.94
N VAL A 18 -4.38 4.70 26.68
CA VAL A 18 -3.08 4.25 26.17
C VAL A 18 -3.27 3.19 25.08
N VAL A 19 -4.14 2.20 25.28
CA VAL A 19 -4.42 1.17 24.28
C VAL A 19 -5.03 1.78 23.01
N CYS A 20 -5.98 2.70 23.14
CA CYS A 20 -6.55 3.41 21.99
C CYS A 20 -5.50 4.21 21.22
N ALA A 21 -4.58 4.90 21.92
CA ALA A 21 -3.51 5.65 21.27
C ALA A 21 -2.54 4.72 20.51
N ILE A 22 -2.21 3.56 21.09
CA ILE A 22 -1.36 2.55 20.43
C ILE A 22 -2.05 2.01 19.17
N ILE A 23 -3.32 1.61 19.27
CA ILE A 23 -4.09 1.09 18.12
C ILE A 23 -4.18 2.15 17.02
N ALA A 24 -4.49 3.40 17.38
CA ALA A 24 -4.54 4.50 16.42
C ALA A 24 -3.19 4.71 15.72
N GLY A 25 -2.09 4.68 16.46
CA GLY A 25 -0.74 4.76 15.90
C GLY A 25 -0.43 3.62 14.94
N ILE A 26 -0.77 2.37 15.30
CA ILE A 26 -0.58 1.20 14.43
C ILE A 26 -1.42 1.33 13.16
N CYS A 27 -2.68 1.74 13.27
CA CYS A 27 -3.56 1.95 12.11
C CYS A 27 -3.03 3.05 11.18
N SER A 28 -2.47 4.14 11.72
CA SER A 28 -1.85 5.19 10.91
C SER A 28 -0.60 4.71 10.16
N ILE A 29 0.24 3.88 10.80
CA ILE A 29 1.42 3.31 10.14
C ILE A 29 0.99 2.30 9.06
N ALA A 30 0.01 1.45 9.36
CA ALA A 30 -0.52 0.49 8.40
C ALA A 30 -1.15 1.20 7.19
N ALA A 31 -1.90 2.29 7.41
CA ALA A 31 -2.44 3.10 6.33
C ALA A 31 -1.33 3.70 5.46
N ALA A 32 -0.26 4.23 6.05
CA ALA A 32 0.87 4.78 5.31
C ALA A 32 1.64 3.73 4.46
N VAL A 33 1.67 2.46 4.91
CA VAL A 33 2.27 1.35 4.16
C VAL A 33 1.32 0.74 3.13
N ILE A 34 0.00 0.85 3.33
CA ILE A 34 -1.00 0.33 2.39
C ILE A 34 -1.35 1.40 1.33
N GLU A 35 -1.18 2.70 1.62
CA GLU A 35 -1.31 3.78 0.65
C GLU A 35 -0.21 3.77 -0.42
N THR A 36 0.84 2.96 -0.28
CA THR A 36 1.76 2.66 -1.39
C THR A 36 1.19 1.67 -2.42
N ASP A 37 0.00 1.12 -2.20
CA ASP A 37 -0.69 0.18 -3.11
C ASP A 37 -2.01 0.74 -3.68
N VAL A 38 -2.19 2.07 -3.69
CA VAL A 38 -3.40 2.69 -4.27
C VAL A 38 -3.10 3.23 -5.67
N GLU A 39 -3.66 2.51 -6.63
CA GLU A 39 -3.45 2.51 -8.09
C GLU A 39 -2.17 1.79 -8.51
N PRO A 40 -2.25 0.57 -9.10
CA PRO A 40 -1.20 0.16 -10.01
C PRO A 40 -1.19 1.23 -11.09
N SER A 41 -0.17 2.10 -11.07
CA SER A 41 0.04 3.05 -12.15
C SER A 41 0.01 2.22 -13.42
N SER A 42 -0.68 2.66 -14.47
CA SER A 42 -0.75 1.89 -15.72
C SER A 42 0.65 1.52 -16.26
N GLY A 43 1.69 2.26 -15.85
CA GLY A 43 3.09 1.89 -16.02
C GLY A 43 3.53 0.61 -15.28
N ASP A 44 3.10 0.39 -14.04
CA ASP A 44 3.47 -0.78 -13.24
C ASP A 44 2.91 -2.08 -13.80
N ALA A 45 1.68 -2.04 -14.36
CA ALA A 45 1.08 -3.20 -15.02
C ALA A 45 1.76 -3.52 -16.35
N TYR A 46 2.14 -2.49 -17.12
CA TYR A 46 2.89 -2.66 -18.36
C TYR A 46 4.30 -3.21 -18.10
N GLU A 47 5.03 -2.65 -17.13
CA GLU A 47 6.36 -3.13 -16.75
C GLU A 47 6.34 -4.56 -16.20
N GLN A 48 5.33 -4.92 -15.39
CA GLN A 48 5.13 -6.31 -14.97
C GLN A 48 4.89 -7.26 -16.14
N CYS A 49 4.08 -6.84 -17.13
CA CYS A 49 3.88 -7.62 -18.34
C CYS A 49 5.19 -7.79 -19.13
N LEU A 50 5.99 -6.74 -19.28
CA LEU A 50 7.27 -6.82 -19.97
C LEU A 50 8.23 -7.80 -19.29
N ASP A 51 8.32 -7.77 -17.97
CA ASP A 51 9.21 -8.66 -17.21
C ASP A 51 8.79 -10.13 -17.37
N GLU A 52 7.49 -10.41 -17.26
CA GLU A 52 6.96 -11.75 -17.46
C GLU A 52 7.24 -12.27 -18.87
N GLN A 53 6.99 -11.45 -19.90
CA GLN A 53 7.20 -11.82 -21.29
C GLN A 53 8.69 -11.96 -21.64
N ARG A 54 9.58 -11.10 -21.12
CA ARG A 54 11.03 -11.27 -21.27
C ARG A 54 11.49 -12.63 -20.75
N SER A 55 10.98 -13.04 -19.58
CA SER A 55 11.31 -14.35 -18.99
C SER A 55 10.82 -15.51 -19.85
N ARG A 56 9.61 -15.40 -20.43
CA ARG A 56 9.02 -16.42 -21.32
C ARG A 56 9.80 -16.54 -22.62
N ILE A 57 10.07 -15.41 -23.28
CA ILE A 57 10.80 -15.37 -24.55
C ILE A 57 12.23 -15.89 -24.38
N ALA A 58 12.89 -15.60 -23.26
CA ALA A 58 14.21 -16.15 -22.97
C ALA A 58 14.21 -17.69 -22.83
N ARG A 59 13.11 -18.29 -22.37
CA ARG A 59 12.98 -19.75 -22.20
C ARG A 59 12.47 -20.46 -23.45
N GLU A 60 11.46 -19.89 -24.10
CA GLU A 60 10.68 -20.54 -25.16
C GLU A 60 11.07 -20.04 -26.56
N GLY A 61 11.74 -18.89 -26.65
CA GLY A 61 11.97 -18.17 -27.89
C GLY A 61 10.69 -17.50 -28.41
N SER A 62 10.84 -16.37 -29.10
CA SER A 62 9.72 -15.69 -29.76
C SER A 62 10.25 -14.85 -30.92
N LEU A 63 9.42 -14.69 -31.94
CA LEU A 63 9.65 -13.76 -33.05
C LEU A 63 9.14 -12.36 -32.74
N LEU A 64 8.24 -12.23 -31.76
CA LEU A 64 7.66 -10.98 -31.30
C LEU A 64 8.42 -10.45 -30.08
N ARG A 65 8.47 -9.13 -29.94
CA ARG A 65 9.09 -8.49 -28.78
C ARG A 65 8.12 -8.50 -27.60
N PRO A 66 8.61 -8.49 -26.35
CA PRO A 66 7.77 -8.39 -25.15
C PRO A 66 6.72 -7.26 -25.24
N GLU A 67 7.10 -6.12 -25.82
CA GLU A 67 6.26 -4.94 -25.98
C GLU A 67 5.01 -5.23 -26.84
N ASP A 68 5.14 -6.07 -27.87
CA ASP A 68 4.04 -6.45 -28.77
C ASP A 68 2.93 -7.24 -28.06
N PHE A 69 3.28 -7.95 -26.97
CA PHE A 69 2.32 -8.69 -26.14
C PHE A 69 1.61 -7.78 -25.13
N CYS A 70 2.29 -6.72 -24.68
CA CYS A 70 1.83 -5.86 -23.60
C CYS A 70 1.07 -4.61 -24.11
N ASP A 71 1.25 -4.24 -25.38
CA ASP A 71 0.57 -3.09 -26.04
C ASP A 71 -0.91 -3.38 -26.39
N ILE A 72 -1.44 -4.55 -26.02
CA ILE A 72 -2.85 -4.95 -26.23
C ILE A 72 -3.76 -4.40 -25.11
N TYR A 73 -3.20 -3.80 -24.06
CA TYR A 73 -4.00 -3.20 -22.99
C TYR A 73 -4.64 -1.87 -23.44
N PRO A 74 -5.98 -1.74 -23.42
CA PRO A 74 -6.66 -0.53 -23.85
C PRO A 74 -6.50 0.56 -22.78
N GLY A 75 -5.57 1.48 -22.99
CA GLY A 75 -5.33 2.58 -22.05
C GLY A 75 -4.54 3.78 -22.61
N ARG A 76 -4.37 3.88 -23.93
CA ARG A 76 -3.89 5.09 -24.60
C ARG A 76 -4.96 5.69 -25.49
#